data_AF-A0A2V6HGL7-F1
#
_entry.id   AF-A0A2V6HGL7-F1
#
_cell.length_a   1.000
_cell.length_b   1.000
_cell.length_c   1.000
_cell.angle_alpha   90.00
_cell.angle_beta   90.00
_cell.angle_gamma   90.00
#
_symmetry.space_group_name_H-M   'P 1'
#
loop_
_entity.id
_entity.type
_entity.pdbx_description
1 polymer ?
#
loop_
_entity_poly.entity_id
_entity_poly.type
_entity_poly.pdbx_seq_one_letter_code
_entity_poly.pdbx_strand_id
1 'polypeptide(L)'
;IEFIGAMSVSRSADVQVFRDVRDEFLATTQAGRGWISLFERIQRPVLGAVLADESLSREAISLLERARELLENEEAIASTRDVERGLAFLDSLAERETLAGQRRDLATVRKQLKKADGKSVRAILKDFLRPRRRRVRKRTR
;
A
#
# COMPACT_ATOMS: atom_id res chain seq x y z
N ILE A 1 -7.69 7.48 -1.53
CA ILE A 1 -7.41 7.63 -2.99
C ILE A 1 -7.47 9.08 -3.47
N GLU A 2 -8.43 9.88 -2.99
CA GLU A 2 -8.43 11.34 -3.26
C GLU A 2 -7.09 12.02 -2.90
N PHE A 3 -6.35 11.44 -1.95
CA PHE A 3 -5.03 11.89 -1.54
C PHE A 3 -3.90 11.70 -2.57
N ILE A 4 -3.93 10.66 -3.41
CA ILE A 4 -2.95 10.48 -4.50
C ILE A 4 -3.05 11.67 -5.48
N GLY A 5 -4.26 12.20 -5.66
CA GLY A 5 -4.51 13.40 -6.46
C GLY A 5 -4.05 14.71 -5.81
N ALA A 6 -3.93 14.77 -4.47
CA ALA A 6 -3.44 15.96 -3.78
C ALA A 6 -1.91 16.09 -3.84
N MET A 7 -1.18 14.97 -3.85
CA MET A 7 0.29 14.93 -4.02
C MET A 7 0.71 15.09 -5.50
N SER A 8 -0.19 14.76 -6.43
CA SER A 8 0.06 14.76 -7.86
C SER A 8 -0.70 15.92 -8.51
N VAL A 9 -0.21 17.14 -8.32
CA VAL A 9 -0.83 18.42 -8.71
C VAL A 9 -1.15 18.55 -10.22
N SER A 10 -0.87 17.56 -11.07
CA SER A 10 -1.10 17.67 -12.52
C SER A 10 -1.55 16.42 -13.27
N ARG A 11 -1.94 15.31 -12.62
CA ARG A 11 -2.28 14.07 -13.37
C ARG A 11 -3.51 13.33 -12.84
N SER A 12 -4.68 13.76 -13.27
CA SER A 12 -5.97 13.10 -13.01
C SER A 12 -5.99 11.62 -13.45
N ALA A 13 -5.26 11.27 -14.51
CA ALA A 13 -5.12 9.90 -15.01
C ALA A 13 -4.36 8.98 -14.02
N ASP A 14 -3.38 9.52 -13.28
CA ASP A 14 -2.53 8.73 -12.38
C ASP A 14 -3.32 8.21 -11.18
N VAL A 15 -4.33 8.96 -10.75
CA VAL A 15 -5.21 8.56 -9.65
C VAL A 15 -6.22 7.51 -10.09
N GLN A 16 -6.60 7.51 -11.38
CA GLN A 16 -7.69 6.67 -11.88
C GLN A 16 -7.32 5.18 -11.83
N VAL A 17 -6.11 4.79 -12.24
CA VAL A 17 -5.63 3.40 -12.12
C VAL A 17 -5.75 2.87 -10.68
N PHE A 18 -5.43 3.68 -9.67
CA PHE A 18 -5.60 3.28 -8.28
C PHE A 18 -7.07 3.20 -7.86
N ARG A 19 -7.95 4.07 -8.39
CA ARG A 19 -9.40 4.01 -8.16
C ARG A 19 -9.96 2.71 -8.74
N ASP A 20 -9.57 2.36 -9.96
CA ASP A 20 -10.03 1.14 -10.64
C ASP A 20 -9.62 -0.10 -9.84
N VAL A 21 -8.37 -0.18 -9.37
CA VAL A 21 -7.92 -1.26 -8.48
C VAL A 21 -8.76 -1.33 -7.20
N ARG A 22 -9.08 -0.19 -6.59
CA ARG A 22 -9.93 -0.16 -5.40
C ARG A 22 -11.34 -0.64 -5.71
N ASP A 23 -11.97 -0.09 -6.73
CA ASP A 23 -13.40 -0.24 -6.97
C ASP A 23 -13.70 -1.59 -7.63
N GLU A 24 -12.86 -2.05 -8.55
CA GLU A 24 -13.05 -3.30 -9.29
C GLU A 24 -12.51 -4.52 -8.53
N PHE A 25 -11.43 -4.39 -7.76
CA PHE A 25 -10.82 -5.52 -7.04
C PHE A 25 -11.09 -5.47 -5.55
N LEU A 26 -10.72 -4.38 -4.86
CA LEU A 26 -10.76 -4.38 -3.40
C LEU A 26 -12.20 -4.26 -2.85
N ALA A 27 -13.05 -3.44 -3.44
CA ALA A 27 -14.39 -3.17 -2.94
C ALA A 27 -15.33 -4.38 -3.10
N THR A 28 -15.06 -5.26 -4.08
CA THR A 28 -15.91 -6.41 -4.43
C THR A 28 -15.84 -7.55 -3.43
N THR A 29 -14.80 -7.63 -2.60
CA THR A 29 -14.62 -8.72 -1.62
C THR A 29 -14.54 -8.21 -0.18
N GLN A 30 -14.95 -9.03 0.80
CA GLN A 30 -14.79 -8.67 2.22
C GLN A 30 -13.31 -8.50 2.61
N ALA A 31 -12.43 -9.32 2.04
CA ALA A 31 -10.99 -9.23 2.27
C ALA A 31 -10.42 -7.91 1.72
N GLY A 32 -10.78 -7.56 0.49
CA GLY A 32 -10.38 -6.30 -0.14
C GLY A 32 -10.93 -5.08 0.60
N ARG A 33 -12.20 -5.10 1.06
CA ARG A 33 -12.75 -4.02 1.91
C ARG A 33 -11.97 -3.85 3.21
N GLY A 34 -11.47 -4.94 3.80
CA GLY A 34 -10.57 -4.87 4.96
C GLY A 34 -9.25 -4.14 4.67
N TRP A 35 -8.75 -4.23 3.45
CA TRP A 35 -7.59 -3.45 2.99
C TRP A 35 -7.94 -1.98 2.77
N ILE A 36 -9.09 -1.68 2.17
CA ILE A 36 -9.58 -0.29 2.03
C ILE A 36 -9.65 0.39 3.40
N SER A 37 -10.30 -0.24 4.38
CA SER A 37 -10.39 0.31 5.72
C SER A 37 -9.02 0.45 6.42
N LEU A 38 -8.04 -0.40 6.10
CA LEU A 38 -6.67 -0.23 6.60
C LEU A 38 -6.03 1.00 5.99
N PHE A 39 -6.12 1.18 4.67
CA PHE A 39 -5.59 2.34 3.98
C PHE A 39 -6.21 3.64 4.50
N GLU A 40 -7.52 3.68 4.70
CA GLU A 40 -8.23 4.86 5.23
C GLU A 40 -7.72 5.27 6.62
N ARG A 41 -7.47 4.30 7.52
CA ARG A 41 -6.94 4.57 8.86
C ARG A 41 -5.53 5.18 8.85
N ILE A 42 -4.68 4.75 7.92
CA ILE A 42 -3.30 5.25 7.84
C ILE A 42 -3.16 6.48 6.95
N GLN A 43 -4.10 6.75 6.05
CA GLN A 43 -3.95 7.75 4.99
C GLN A 43 -3.66 9.14 5.57
N ARG A 44 -4.47 9.63 6.51
CA ARG A 44 -4.31 11.00 7.04
C ARG A 44 -3.02 11.17 7.87
N PRO A 45 -2.68 10.29 8.83
CA PRO A 45 -1.43 10.42 9.58
C PRO A 45 -0.19 10.33 8.69
N VAL A 46 -0.16 9.35 7.77
CA VAL A 46 0.98 9.16 6.86
C VAL A 46 1.14 10.37 5.95
N LEU A 47 0.03 10.89 5.42
CA LEU A 47 0.02 12.14 4.66
C LEU A 47 0.69 13.29 5.42
N GLY A 48 0.27 13.55 6.66
CA GLY A 48 0.86 14.62 7.47
C GLY A 48 2.37 14.47 7.62
N ALA A 49 2.85 13.24 7.85
CA ALA A 49 4.29 12.95 7.96
C ALA A 49 5.03 13.13 6.62
N VAL A 50 4.42 12.72 5.51
CA VAL A 50 5.02 12.83 4.17
C VAL A 50 5.11 14.29 3.73
N LEU A 51 4.05 15.09 3.90
CA LEU A 51 4.07 16.51 3.50
C LEU A 51 4.97 17.37 4.39
N ALA A 52 5.20 16.96 5.63
CA ALA A 52 6.11 17.66 6.54
C ALA A 52 7.60 17.43 6.23
N ASP A 53 7.92 16.51 5.32
CA ASP A 53 9.29 16.14 4.96
C ASP A 53 9.44 16.01 3.44
N GLU A 54 10.22 16.91 2.85
CA GLU A 54 10.39 16.98 1.40
C GLU A 54 11.02 15.69 0.81
N SER A 55 11.92 15.05 1.54
CA SER A 55 12.54 13.79 1.10
C SER A 55 11.51 12.66 1.06
N LEU A 56 10.64 12.58 2.08
CA LEU A 56 9.54 11.61 2.08
C LEU A 56 8.52 11.90 0.98
N SER A 57 8.24 13.17 0.71
CA SER A 57 7.34 13.56 -0.40
C SER A 57 7.87 13.09 -1.75
N ARG A 58 9.15 13.33 -2.04
CA ARG A 58 9.77 12.88 -3.30
C ARG A 58 9.78 11.37 -3.45
N GLU A 59 10.14 10.63 -2.38
CA GLU A 59 10.13 9.17 -2.43
C GLU A 59 8.71 8.62 -2.59
N ALA A 60 7.71 9.19 -1.90
CA ALA A 60 6.32 8.80 -2.04
C ALA A 60 5.82 8.97 -3.48
N ILE A 61 6.15 10.09 -4.14
CA ILE A 61 5.80 10.33 -5.55
C ILE A 61 6.48 9.28 -6.44
N SER A 62 7.78 9.04 -6.27
CA SER A 62 8.50 8.06 -7.08
C SER A 62 7.96 6.63 -6.92
N LEU A 63 7.56 6.25 -5.69
CA LEU A 63 6.92 4.96 -5.42
C LEU A 63 5.52 4.86 -6.06
N LEU A 64 4.76 5.95 -6.07
CA LEU A 64 3.44 5.99 -6.72
C LEU A 64 3.57 5.86 -8.25
N GLU A 65 4.50 6.58 -8.86
CA GLU A 65 4.79 6.46 -10.30
C GLU A 65 5.19 5.03 -10.65
N ARG A 66 6.08 4.42 -9.86
CA ARG A 66 6.49 3.04 -10.07
C ARG A 66 5.34 2.04 -9.89
N ALA A 67 4.50 2.25 -8.89
CA ALA A 67 3.32 1.41 -8.69
C ALA A 67 2.33 1.53 -9.86
N ARG A 68 2.16 2.73 -10.43
CA ARG A 68 1.32 2.95 -11.61
C ARG A 68 1.85 2.18 -12.82
N GLU A 69 3.14 2.29 -13.13
CA GLU A 69 3.78 1.52 -14.22
C GLU A 69 3.57 0.01 -14.07
N LEU A 70 3.67 -0.51 -12.83
CA LEU A 70 3.40 -1.92 -12.56
C LEU A 70 1.93 -2.28 -12.79
N LEU A 71 0.99 -1.39 -12.44
CA LEU A 71 -0.45 -1.63 -12.61
C LEU A 71 -0.91 -1.54 -14.06
N GLU A 72 -0.19 -0.84 -14.93
CA GLU A 72 -0.45 -0.79 -16.38
C GLU A 72 -0.26 -2.16 -17.07
N ASN A 73 0.48 -3.09 -16.45
CA ASN A 73 0.66 -4.46 -16.93
C ASN A 73 0.54 -5.47 -15.78
N GLU A 74 -0.57 -6.20 -15.74
CA GLU A 74 -0.83 -7.20 -14.70
C GLU A 74 0.23 -8.33 -14.60
N GLU A 75 0.96 -8.61 -15.68
CA GLU A 75 2.03 -9.61 -15.70
C GLU A 75 3.40 -9.03 -15.27
N ALA A 76 3.50 -7.71 -15.09
CA ALA A 76 4.71 -7.07 -14.58
C ALA A 76 5.04 -7.58 -13.18
N ILE A 77 6.32 -7.88 -12.96
CA ILE A 77 6.83 -8.43 -11.70
C ILE A 77 7.30 -7.29 -10.80
N ALA A 78 6.83 -7.29 -9.55
CA ALA A 78 7.40 -6.44 -8.52
C ALA A 78 8.80 -6.96 -8.18
N SER A 79 9.83 -6.22 -8.60
CA SER A 79 11.22 -6.63 -8.39
C SER A 79 11.62 -6.50 -6.92
N THR A 80 12.68 -7.20 -6.52
CA THR A 80 13.28 -7.05 -5.19
C THR A 80 13.63 -5.60 -4.89
N ARG A 81 14.14 -4.85 -5.88
CA ARG A 81 14.42 -3.42 -5.75
C ARG A 81 13.16 -2.60 -5.46
N ASP A 82 12.05 -2.88 -6.14
CA ASP A 82 10.77 -2.19 -5.90
C ASP A 82 10.30 -2.42 -4.45
N VAL A 83 10.42 -3.66 -3.98
CA VAL A 83 10.05 -4.06 -2.61
C VAL A 83 10.97 -3.41 -1.58
N GLU A 84 12.29 -3.44 -1.76
CA GLU A 84 13.26 -2.82 -0.86
C GLU A 84 13.03 -1.32 -0.71
N ARG A 85 12.78 -0.60 -1.82
CA ARG A 85 12.45 0.83 -1.78
C ARG A 85 11.20 1.11 -0.96
N GLY A 86 10.12 0.37 -1.21
CA GLY A 86 8.89 0.56 -0.42
C GLY A 86 9.08 0.18 1.06
N LEU A 87 9.93 -0.80 1.37
CA LEU A 87 10.25 -1.17 2.75
C LEU A 87 11.06 -0.08 3.46
N ALA A 88 12.02 0.53 2.78
CA ALA A 88 12.81 1.64 3.30
C ALA A 88 11.91 2.85 3.60
N PHE A 89 10.99 3.19 2.68
CA PHE A 89 10.01 4.24 2.90
C PHE A 89 9.12 3.98 4.12
N LEU A 90 8.64 2.74 4.30
CA LEU A 90 7.87 2.36 5.49
C LEU A 90 8.69 2.43 6.78
N ASP A 91 10.00 2.14 6.73
CA ASP A 91 10.90 2.24 7.88
C ASP A 91 11.10 3.71 8.27
N SER A 92 11.34 4.61 7.31
CA SER A 92 11.41 6.05 7.56
C SER A 92 10.12 6.65 8.13
N LEU A 93 8.96 6.09 7.79
CA LEU A 93 7.68 6.47 8.41
C LEU A 93 7.55 5.90 9.83
N ALA A 94 7.98 4.68 10.07
CA ALA A 94 7.84 4.03 11.38
C ALA A 94 8.69 4.68 12.49
N GLU A 95 9.78 5.34 12.11
CA GLU A 95 10.64 6.12 12.99
C GLU A 95 10.00 7.43 13.48
N ARG A 96 8.92 7.90 12.83
CA ARG A 96 8.22 9.13 13.23
C ARG A 96 7.33 8.88 14.45
N GLU A 97 7.53 9.66 15.50
CA GLU A 97 6.70 9.59 16.72
C GLU A 97 5.23 9.89 16.44
N THR A 98 4.95 10.78 15.49
CA THR A 98 3.60 11.12 15.02
C THR A 98 2.82 9.93 14.47
N LEU A 99 3.50 8.84 14.11
CA LEU A 99 2.93 7.60 13.57
C LEU A 99 2.96 6.44 14.57
N ALA A 100 3.25 6.69 15.85
CA ALA A 100 3.25 5.65 16.88
C ALA A 100 1.94 4.86 16.94
N GLY A 101 0.80 5.52 16.76
CA GLY A 101 -0.53 4.91 16.73
C GLY A 101 -0.77 4.00 15.52
N GLN A 102 -0.01 4.18 14.45
CA GLN A 102 -0.18 3.50 13.16
C GLN A 102 0.83 2.36 12.95
N ARG A 103 1.77 2.14 13.88
CA ARG A 103 2.82 1.09 13.78
C ARG A 103 2.28 -0.30 13.42
N ARG A 104 1.13 -0.70 13.98
CA ARG A 104 0.50 -2.00 13.69
C ARG A 104 -0.05 -2.09 12.26
N ASP A 105 -0.65 -1.01 11.77
CA ASP A 105 -1.16 -0.94 10.40
C ASP A 105 0.00 -0.85 9.39
N LEU A 106 1.03 -0.03 9.66
CA LEU A 106 2.26 0.02 8.86
C LEU A 106 2.98 -1.34 8.81
N ALA A 107 3.06 -2.06 9.94
CA ALA A 107 3.61 -3.42 9.97
C ALA A 107 2.78 -4.42 9.13
N THR A 108 1.48 -4.19 9.00
CA THR A 108 0.62 -4.97 8.10
C THR A 108 0.95 -4.70 6.64
N VAL A 109 1.12 -3.44 6.25
CA VAL A 109 1.54 -3.05 4.89
C VAL A 109 2.92 -3.65 4.59
N ARG A 110 3.88 -3.50 5.51
CA ARG A 110 5.24 -4.07 5.41
C ARG A 110 5.21 -5.58 5.11
N LYS A 111 4.39 -6.34 5.84
CA LYS A 111 4.25 -7.78 5.63
C LYS A 111 3.69 -8.13 4.25
N GLN A 112 2.82 -7.29 3.71
CA GLN A 112 2.25 -7.52 2.39
C GLN A 112 3.22 -7.13 1.28
N LEU A 113 3.95 -6.03 1.44
CA LEU A 113 5.00 -5.62 0.51
C LEU A 113 6.11 -6.68 0.42
N LYS A 114 6.54 -7.26 1.55
CA LYS A 114 7.49 -8.39 1.55
C LYS A 114 7.00 -9.61 0.77
N LYS A 115 5.69 -9.84 0.71
CA LYS A 115 5.12 -10.97 -0.04
C LYS A 115 4.99 -10.69 -1.52
N ALA A 116 5.16 -9.44 -1.95
CA ALA A 116 5.07 -9.05 -3.35
C ALA A 116 6.37 -9.34 -4.12
N ASP A 117 7.48 -9.55 -3.43
CA ASP A 117 8.79 -9.81 -4.05
C ASP A 117 8.73 -11.00 -5.02
N GLY A 118 9.14 -10.75 -6.25
CA GLY A 118 9.14 -11.73 -7.33
C GLY A 118 7.76 -12.15 -7.83
N LYS A 119 6.67 -11.48 -7.42
CA LYS A 119 5.32 -11.77 -7.90
C LYS A 119 4.86 -10.80 -8.97
N SER A 120 4.04 -11.31 -9.90
CA SER A 120 3.31 -10.45 -10.82
C SER A 120 2.22 -9.65 -10.10
N VAL A 121 1.87 -8.49 -10.66
CA VAL A 121 0.77 -7.64 -10.18
C VAL A 121 -0.53 -8.44 -10.03
N ARG A 122 -0.87 -9.29 -11.00
CA ARG A 122 -2.02 -10.20 -10.92
C ARG A 122 -1.97 -11.10 -9.69
N ALA A 123 -0.83 -11.71 -9.41
CA ALA A 123 -0.66 -12.58 -8.25
C ALA A 123 -0.78 -11.80 -6.93
N ILE A 124 -0.25 -10.57 -6.88
CA ILE A 124 -0.35 -9.66 -5.75
C ILE A 124 -1.82 -9.28 -5.49
N LEU A 125 -2.55 -8.85 -6.53
CA LEU A 125 -3.98 -8.51 -6.45
C LEU A 125 -4.82 -9.71 -5.97
N LYS A 126 -4.57 -10.90 -6.53
CA LYS A 126 -5.24 -12.13 -6.09
C LYS A 126 -5.01 -12.44 -4.61
N ASP A 127 -3.81 -12.15 -4.07
CA ASP A 127 -3.51 -12.33 -2.65
C ASP A 127 -4.31 -11.37 -1.75
N PHE A 128 -4.63 -10.15 -2.22
CA PHE A 128 -5.48 -9.21 -1.49
C PHE A 128 -6.94 -9.68 -1.35
N LEU A 129 -7.43 -10.45 -2.33
CA LEU A 129 -8.80 -10.97 -2.35
C LEU A 129 -8.99 -12.21 -1.47
N ARG A 130 -7.90 -12.86 -1.07
CA ARG A 130 -7.97 -14.08 -0.25
C ARG A 130 -8.37 -13.73 1.19
N PRO A 131 -9.35 -14.44 1.78
CA PRO A 131 -9.67 -14.27 3.20
C PRO A 131 -8.42 -14.50 4.05
N ARG A 132 -8.12 -13.55 4.94
CA ARG A 132 -7.12 -13.77 5.98
C ARG A 132 -7.56 -14.96 6.82
N ARG A 133 -6.92 -16.12 6.62
CA ARG A 133 -7.10 -17.28 7.51
C ARG A 133 -6.76 -16.84 8.93
N ARG A 134 -7.79 -16.57 9.76
CA ARG A 134 -7.61 -16.39 11.20
C ARG A 134 -6.94 -17.66 11.70
N ARG A 135 -5.72 -17.56 12.22
CA ARG A 135 -5.12 -18.65 12.99
C ARG A 135 -6.04 -18.87 14.19
N VAL A 136 -6.88 -19.90 14.13
CA VAL A 136 -7.60 -20.40 15.29
C VAL A 136 -6.53 -20.87 16.26
N ARG A 137 -6.24 -20.06 17.29
CA ARG A 137 -5.46 -20.52 18.43
C ARG A 137 -6.29 -21.63 19.06
N LYS A 138 -5.91 -22.90 18.82
CA LYS A 138 -6.37 -24.01 19.66
C LYS A 138 -5.89 -23.68 21.07
N ARG A 139 -6.81 -23.26 21.94
CA ARG A 139 -6.60 -23.30 23.40
C ARG A 139 -6.53 -24.78 23.75
N THR A 140 -5.32 -25.28 23.96
CA THR A 140 -5.10 -26.55 24.65
C THR A 140 -5.68 -26.37 26.05
N ARG A 141 -6.66 -27.21 26.39
CA ARG A 141 -7.17 -27.36 27.76
C ARG A 141 -6.15 -28.11 28.60
#